data_AF-A0A3S3BK29-F1
#
_entry.id   AF-A0A3S3BK29-F1
#
_cell.length_a   1.000
_cell.length_b   1.000
_cell.length_c   1.000
_cell.angle_alpha   90.00
_cell.angle_beta   90.00
_cell.angle_gamma   90.00
#
_symmetry.space_group_name_H-M   'P 1'
#
loop_
_entity.id
_entity.type
_entity.pdbx_description
1 polymer ?
#
loop_
_entity_poly.entity_id
_entity_poly.type
_entity_poly.pdbx_seq_one_letter_code
_entity_poly.pdbx_strand_id
1 'polypeptide(L)'
;MTEILTGTTQSSRIASRSWQGEEIQLFDGGLNTPAPAAHKSARIFRPSRPVTTSARVTCRPWRLEFERRTPTVIDHLMGYCGGGDTLTHVQLDFPTREAAVAFAEKQQLDYVVQADPPVRPRPNVRKLSVNG
;
A
#
# COMPACT_ATOMS: atom_id res chain seq x y z
N MET A 1 -21.59 -64.22 20.15
CA MET A 1 -21.52 -64.20 21.62
C MET A 1 -20.27 -63.41 21.98
N THR A 2 -20.45 -62.36 22.81
CA THR A 2 -19.46 -61.66 23.68
C THR A 2 -18.22 -61.04 23.01
N GLU A 3 -17.86 -59.76 23.18
CA GLU A 3 -18.17 -58.75 24.19
C GLU A 3 -17.91 -57.34 23.60
N ILE A 4 -18.73 -56.38 24.00
CA ILE A 4 -18.57 -54.93 23.87
C ILE A 4 -18.45 -54.39 25.30
N LEU A 5 -17.89 -53.17 25.46
CA LEU A 5 -17.66 -52.35 26.68
C LEU A 5 -16.17 -52.37 27.08
N THR A 6 -15.49 -51.29 27.47
CA THR A 6 -15.84 -49.90 27.80
C THR A 6 -14.54 -49.08 27.82
N GLY A 7 -14.66 -47.78 27.60
CA GLY A 7 -13.53 -46.88 27.38
C GLY A 7 -12.52 -46.71 28.52
N THR A 8 -11.43 -46.04 28.18
CA THR A 8 -10.58 -45.35 29.16
C THR A 8 -10.21 -43.98 28.59
N THR A 9 -10.78 -42.98 29.25
CA THR A 9 -10.36 -41.60 29.33
C THR A 9 -9.02 -41.50 30.07
N GLN A 10 -7.99 -40.92 29.45
CA GLN A 10 -7.03 -40.00 30.09
C GLN A 10 -6.12 -39.42 28.98
N SER A 11 -6.36 -38.20 28.50
CA SER A 11 -5.86 -36.94 29.07
C SER A 11 -4.34 -36.83 29.13
N SER A 12 -3.87 -35.64 28.74
CA SER A 12 -2.49 -35.12 28.76
C SER A 12 -1.67 -35.46 27.50
N ARG A 13 -1.05 -34.51 26.81
CA ARG A 13 -0.66 -33.14 27.16
C ARG A 13 -0.90 -32.25 25.95
N ILE A 14 -1.48 -31.09 26.20
CA ILE A 14 -1.23 -29.91 25.39
C ILE A 14 0.29 -29.72 25.42
N ALA A 15 0.97 -30.18 24.38
CA ALA A 15 2.39 -29.98 24.19
C ALA A 15 2.59 -28.49 23.95
N SER A 16 3.12 -27.86 25.00
CA SER A 16 3.78 -26.58 25.04
C SER A 16 4.20 -26.07 23.66
N ARG A 17 3.52 -25.02 23.25
CA ARG A 17 3.99 -23.91 22.43
C ARG A 17 5.52 -23.73 22.51
N SER A 18 6.27 -24.36 21.60
CA SER A 18 7.67 -24.04 21.36
C SER A 18 7.76 -23.23 20.08
N TRP A 19 7.74 -21.90 20.23
CA TRP A 19 8.28 -21.00 19.21
C TRP A 19 9.81 -21.12 19.24
N GLN A 20 10.34 -22.25 18.79
CA GLN A 20 11.77 -22.46 18.57
C GLN A 20 11.92 -23.13 17.21
N GLY A 21 12.79 -22.52 16.40
CA GLY A 21 12.66 -22.46 14.96
C GLY A 21 13.04 -23.72 14.21
N GLU A 22 12.28 -23.94 13.14
CA GLU A 22 12.57 -24.72 11.94
C GLU A 22 11.75 -24.00 10.85
N GLU A 23 12.14 -23.82 9.60
CA GLU A 23 13.34 -24.07 8.82
C GLU A 23 12.98 -23.36 7.51
N ILE A 24 13.67 -22.27 7.15
CA ILE A 24 13.38 -21.58 5.88
C ILE A 24 13.95 -22.48 4.79
N GLN A 25 13.06 -23.11 4.02
CA GLN A 25 13.43 -23.98 2.91
C GLN A 25 14.38 -23.25 1.95
N LEU A 26 15.57 -23.85 1.80
CA LEU A 26 16.62 -23.41 0.91
C LEU A 26 16.16 -23.54 -0.55
N PHE A 27 16.03 -22.41 -1.24
CA PHE A 27 16.00 -22.34 -2.70
C PHE A 27 17.42 -22.14 -3.23
N ASP A 28 17.75 -22.92 -4.26
CA ASP A 28 19.04 -23.06 -4.94
C ASP A 28 19.74 -21.71 -5.22
N GLY A 29 21.04 -21.59 -4.90
CA GLY A 29 21.94 -20.70 -5.65
C GLY A 29 21.89 -19.18 -5.40
N GLY A 30 21.55 -18.71 -4.20
CA GLY A 30 22.38 -17.74 -3.47
C GLY A 30 22.78 -16.37 -4.08
N LEU A 31 21.91 -15.68 -4.80
CA LEU A 31 21.85 -14.21 -4.69
C LEU A 31 20.45 -13.85 -4.21
N ASN A 32 20.28 -13.76 -2.89
CA ASN A 32 19.23 -12.92 -2.33
C ASN A 32 19.60 -11.48 -2.69
N THR A 33 19.43 -11.13 -3.96
CA THR A 33 19.60 -9.79 -4.45
C THR A 33 18.50 -9.01 -3.75
N PRO A 34 18.79 -8.13 -2.77
CA PRO A 34 17.79 -7.15 -2.40
C PRO A 34 17.38 -6.49 -3.71
N ALA A 35 16.07 -6.45 -4.00
CA ALA A 35 15.53 -5.84 -5.21
C ALA A 35 16.38 -4.61 -5.56
N PRO A 36 16.90 -4.55 -6.81
CA PRO A 36 18.09 -3.80 -7.19
C PRO A 36 18.11 -2.45 -6.47
N ALA A 37 19.09 -2.30 -5.56
CA ALA A 37 19.30 -1.18 -4.66
C ALA A 37 18.35 -0.02 -4.94
N ALA A 38 17.19 -0.04 -4.26
CA ALA A 38 16.08 0.87 -4.44
C ALA A 38 16.58 2.30 -4.63
N HIS A 39 16.65 2.72 -5.89
CA HIS A 39 16.87 4.10 -6.27
C HIS A 39 15.69 4.90 -5.70
N LYS A 40 15.81 6.22 -5.53
CA LYS A 40 14.67 6.99 -5.01
C LYS A 40 13.63 7.09 -6.14
N SER A 41 12.71 6.13 -6.20
CA SER A 41 11.59 6.16 -7.14
C SER A 41 10.48 7.07 -6.63
N ALA A 42 9.88 7.84 -7.53
CA ALA A 42 8.83 8.80 -7.26
C ALA A 42 7.66 8.64 -8.24
N ARG A 43 6.45 8.86 -7.75
CA ARG A 43 5.23 8.89 -8.57
C ARG A 43 4.75 10.32 -8.70
N ILE A 44 4.62 10.77 -9.94
CA ILE A 44 4.08 12.09 -10.27
C ILE A 44 2.66 11.89 -10.81
N PHE A 45 1.66 12.42 -10.10
CA PHE A 45 0.26 12.26 -10.48
C PHE A 45 -0.59 13.44 -10.06
N ARG A 46 -1.75 13.60 -10.72
CA ARG A 46 -2.78 14.54 -10.30
C ARG A 46 -3.85 13.79 -9.50
N PRO A 47 -4.08 14.11 -8.22
CA PRO A 47 -4.99 13.34 -7.38
C PRO A 47 -6.43 13.44 -7.91
N SER A 48 -7.08 12.30 -8.09
CA SER A 48 -8.50 12.26 -8.48
C SER A 48 -9.40 12.72 -7.32
N ARG A 49 -10.64 13.09 -7.63
CA ARG A 49 -11.64 13.40 -6.60
C ARG A 49 -11.90 12.15 -5.75
N PRO A 50 -11.93 12.25 -4.41
CA PRO A 50 -12.35 11.12 -3.59
C PRO A 50 -13.75 10.68 -3.98
N VAL A 51 -13.97 9.36 -3.98
CA VAL A 51 -15.24 8.77 -4.43
C VAL A 51 -16.39 9.21 -3.52
N THR A 52 -16.14 9.28 -2.22
CA THR A 52 -17.13 9.54 -1.16
C THR A 52 -17.59 11.00 -1.08
N THR A 53 -16.73 11.98 -1.42
CA THR A 53 -17.11 13.39 -1.33
C THR A 53 -17.73 13.87 -2.62
N SER A 54 -18.83 14.63 -2.55
CA SER A 54 -19.46 15.24 -3.72
C SER A 54 -18.74 16.52 -4.20
N ALA A 55 -17.89 17.11 -3.34
CA ALA A 55 -17.26 18.41 -3.57
C ALA A 55 -16.41 18.45 -4.85
N ARG A 56 -16.63 19.50 -5.65
CA ARG A 56 -15.84 19.79 -6.86
C ARG A 56 -14.71 20.75 -6.48
N VAL A 57 -13.48 20.33 -6.74
CA VAL A 57 -12.30 21.20 -6.64
C VAL A 57 -11.79 21.40 -8.06
N THR A 58 -11.86 22.64 -8.54
CA THR A 58 -11.57 22.99 -9.94
C THR A 58 -10.10 22.79 -10.30
N CYS A 59 -9.19 23.02 -9.35
CA CYS A 59 -7.75 22.92 -9.59
C CYS A 59 -7.10 22.10 -8.48
N ARG A 60 -6.70 20.87 -8.80
CA ARG A 60 -5.81 20.07 -7.94
C ARG A 60 -4.37 20.22 -8.45
N PRO A 61 -3.40 20.48 -7.56
CA PRO A 61 -2.00 20.54 -7.94
C PRO A 61 -1.49 19.17 -8.40
N TRP A 62 -0.38 19.17 -9.13
CA TRP A 62 0.40 17.98 -9.40
C TRP A 62 1.11 17.55 -8.13
N ARG A 63 1.09 16.26 -7.81
CA ARG A 63 1.72 15.72 -6.61
C ARG A 63 2.86 14.79 -6.97
N LEU A 64 3.98 14.95 -6.28
CA LEU A 64 5.09 14.00 -6.26
C LEU A 64 5.09 13.28 -4.91
N GLU A 65 5.03 11.96 -4.97
CA GLU A 65 5.08 11.07 -3.81
C GLU A 65 6.22 10.07 -3.97
N PHE A 66 6.98 9.81 -2.91
CA PHE A 66 8.07 8.86 -2.93
C PHE A 66 7.54 7.44 -2.74
N GLU A 67 8.09 6.49 -3.51
CA GLU A 67 7.80 5.08 -3.28
C GLU A 67 8.47 4.59 -2.01
N ARG A 68 7.78 3.69 -1.32
CA ARG A 68 8.26 3.08 -0.09
C ARG A 68 9.39 2.12 -0.40
N ARG A 69 10.53 2.30 0.26
CA ARG A 69 11.71 1.44 0.09
C ARG A 69 11.70 0.23 1.01
N THR A 70 11.12 0.40 2.19
CA THR A 70 11.13 -0.60 3.26
C THR A 70 9.69 -0.95 3.64
N PRO A 71 9.38 -2.25 3.83
CA PRO A 71 8.07 -2.67 4.31
C PRO A 71 7.74 -2.08 5.70
N THR A 72 6.45 -2.01 6.01
CA THR A 72 5.99 -1.62 7.35
C THR A 72 6.23 -2.77 8.32
N VAL A 73 6.74 -2.46 9.50
CA VAL A 73 6.91 -3.41 10.61
C VAL A 73 5.83 -3.13 11.66
N ILE A 74 5.24 -4.19 12.20
CA ILE A 74 4.24 -4.09 13.27
C ILE A 74 4.95 -4.30 14.61
N ASP A 75 4.76 -3.39 15.55
CA ASP A 75 5.30 -3.52 16.91
C ASP A 75 4.62 -4.66 17.68
N HIS A 76 5.41 -5.49 18.38
CA HIS A 76 4.90 -6.69 19.06
C HIS A 76 4.07 -6.37 20.32
N LEU A 77 4.29 -5.22 20.95
CA LEU A 77 3.64 -4.87 22.21
C LEU A 77 2.33 -4.11 21.97
N MET A 78 2.40 -3.03 21.19
CA MET A 78 1.28 -2.11 20.94
C MET A 78 0.56 -2.36 19.62
N GLY A 79 1.15 -3.15 18.71
CA GLY A 79 0.59 -3.39 17.38
C GLY A 79 0.70 -2.19 16.43
N TYR A 80 1.52 -1.19 16.76
CA TYR A 80 1.67 0.00 15.92
C TYR A 80 2.45 -0.30 14.65
N CYS A 81 1.96 0.25 13.54
CA CYS A 81 2.61 0.16 12.23
C CYS A 81 3.70 1.24 12.13
N GLY A 82 4.96 0.83 12.13
CA GLY A 82 6.12 1.70 11.98
C GLY A 82 7.01 1.31 10.81
N GLY A 83 7.95 2.18 10.45
CA GLY A 83 8.94 1.92 9.42
C GLY A 83 10.08 2.93 9.48
N GLY A 84 11.25 2.56 8.94
CA GLY A 84 12.43 3.43 8.89
C GLY A 84 12.46 4.40 7.71
N ASP A 85 11.47 4.33 6.81
CA ASP A 85 11.43 5.18 5.63
C ASP A 85 10.72 6.51 5.91
N THR A 86 11.50 7.59 5.98
CA THR A 86 10.99 8.94 6.23
C THR A 86 10.35 9.55 4.99
N LEU A 87 10.78 9.16 3.79
CA LEU A 87 10.33 9.75 2.53
C LEU A 87 8.88 9.36 2.22
N THR A 88 8.41 8.24 2.76
CA THR A 88 7.00 7.80 2.67
C THR A 88 6.02 8.87 3.18
N HIS A 89 6.46 9.74 4.09
CA HIS A 89 5.61 10.78 4.68
C HIS A 89 5.64 12.11 3.91
N VAL A 90 6.55 12.25 2.94
CA VAL A 90 6.78 13.51 2.21
C VAL A 90 5.96 13.52 0.93
N GLN A 91 5.09 14.52 0.79
CA GLN A 91 4.34 14.80 -0.43
C GLN A 91 4.61 16.23 -0.87
N LEU A 92 4.93 16.42 -2.15
CA LEU A 92 5.24 17.73 -2.72
C LEU A 92 4.18 18.12 -3.75
N ASP A 93 3.64 19.32 -3.63
CA ASP A 93 2.63 19.86 -4.54
C ASP A 93 3.28 20.86 -5.52
N PHE A 94 2.96 20.71 -6.80
CA PHE A 94 3.48 21.49 -7.92
C PHE A 94 2.33 22.08 -8.76
N PRO A 95 2.52 23.24 -9.40
CA PRO A 95 1.51 23.84 -10.27
C PRO A 95 1.37 23.11 -11.61
N THR A 96 2.47 22.58 -12.16
CA THR A 96 2.52 21.93 -13.47
C THR A 96 3.22 20.57 -13.40
N ARG A 97 2.96 19.72 -14.39
CA ARG A 97 3.62 18.41 -14.53
C ARG A 97 5.12 18.58 -14.74
N GLU A 98 5.49 19.53 -15.59
CA GLU A 98 6.87 19.80 -15.99
C GLU A 98 7.70 20.28 -14.79
N ALA A 99 7.10 21.08 -13.90
CA ALA A 99 7.77 21.51 -12.67
C ALA A 99 8.08 20.33 -11.74
N ALA A 100 7.16 19.36 -11.62
CA ALA A 100 7.40 18.14 -10.84
C ALA A 100 8.50 17.26 -11.47
N VAL A 101 8.51 17.13 -12.80
CA VAL A 101 9.54 16.38 -13.53
C VAL A 101 10.91 17.03 -13.38
N ALA A 102 11.01 18.35 -13.57
CA ALA A 102 12.26 19.08 -13.40
C ALA A 102 12.83 18.98 -11.98
N PHE A 103 11.95 18.90 -10.96
CA PHE A 103 12.39 18.63 -9.59
C PHE A 103 12.93 17.21 -9.44
N ALA A 104 12.25 16.20 -9.99
CA ALA A 104 12.70 14.82 -9.96
C ALA A 104 14.06 14.63 -10.64
N GLU A 105 14.26 15.25 -11.80
CA GLU A 105 15.54 15.24 -12.54
C GLU A 105 16.66 15.91 -11.72
N LYS A 106 16.40 17.08 -11.11
CA LYS A 106 17.37 17.76 -10.24
C LYS A 106 17.77 16.93 -9.02
N GLN A 107 16.84 16.16 -8.49
CA GLN A 107 17.05 15.28 -7.34
C GLN A 107 17.55 13.89 -7.75
N GLN A 108 17.79 13.64 -9.04
CA GLN A 108 18.24 12.36 -9.59
C GLN A 108 17.35 11.20 -9.13
N LEU A 109 16.03 11.41 -9.17
CA LEU A 109 15.02 10.43 -8.80
C LEU A 109 14.57 9.68 -10.05
N ASP A 110 14.35 8.38 -9.92
CA ASP A 110 13.57 7.64 -10.92
C ASP A 110 12.11 8.04 -10.77
N TYR A 111 11.39 8.26 -11.86
CA TYR A 111 10.02 8.73 -11.77
C TYR A 111 9.08 8.09 -12.78
N VAL A 112 7.83 7.89 -12.34
CA VAL A 112 6.72 7.46 -13.19
C VAL A 112 5.68 8.57 -13.21
N VAL A 113 5.38 9.09 -14.41
CA VAL A 113 4.35 10.11 -14.59
C VAL A 113 3.03 9.47 -15.01
N GLN A 114 2.00 9.69 -14.21
CA GLN A 114 0.65 9.25 -14.55
C GLN A 114 -0.05 10.26 -15.46
N ALA A 115 -0.80 9.76 -16.44
CA ALA A 115 -1.67 10.58 -17.28
C ALA A 115 -2.74 11.30 -16.46
N ASP A 116 -3.20 12.45 -16.96
CA ASP A 116 -4.27 13.20 -16.32
C ASP A 116 -5.52 12.33 -16.10
N PRO A 117 -6.18 12.44 -14.93
CA PRO A 117 -7.42 11.74 -14.70
C PRO A 117 -8.48 12.21 -15.71
N PRO A 118 -9.31 11.31 -16.24
CA PRO A 118 -10.30 11.67 -17.24
C PRO A 118 -11.27 12.72 -16.69
N VAL A 119 -11.50 13.77 -17.48
CA VAL A 119 -12.50 14.80 -17.15
C VAL A 119 -13.87 14.12 -17.12
N ARG A 120 -14.55 14.17 -15.97
CA ARG A 120 -15.89 13.58 -15.88
C ARG A 120 -16.84 14.31 -16.84
N PRO A 121 -17.67 13.57 -17.61
CA PRO A 121 -18.67 14.19 -18.45
C PRO A 121 -19.63 15.04 -17.61
N ARG A 122 -20.14 16.12 -18.21
CA ARG A 122 -21.06 17.05 -17.55
C ARG A 122 -22.28 16.26 -17.06
N PRO A 123 -22.83 16.56 -15.86
CA PRO A 123 -24.03 15.89 -15.39
C PRO A 123 -25.15 16.04 -16.42
N ASN A 124 -25.82 14.93 -16.75
CA ASN A 124 -26.98 14.98 -17.63
C ASN A 124 -28.08 15.81 -16.95
N VAL A 125 -28.60 16.84 -17.65
CA VAL A 125 -29.64 17.73 -17.13
C VAL A 125 -30.97 16.97 -17.17
N ARG A 126 -31.35 16.39 -16.03
CA ARG A 126 -32.67 15.76 -15.87
C ARG A 126 -33.69 16.88 -15.66
N LYS A 127 -34.62 17.07 -16.60
CA LYS A 127 -35.82 17.88 -16.35
C LYS A 127 -36.64 17.17 -15.28
N LEU A 128 -36.80 17.78 -14.11
CA LEU A 128 -37.76 17.29 -13.14
C LEU A 128 -39.17 17.59 -13.67
N SER A 129 -39.90 16.55 -14.05
CA SER A 129 -41.35 16.63 -14.19
C SER A 129 -41.94 16.57 -12.80
N VAL A 130 -42.63 17.63 -12.38
CA VAL A 130 -43.41 17.63 -11.14
C VAL A 130 -44.63 16.76 -11.40
N ASN A 131 -44.68 15.58 -10.79
CA ASN A 131 -45.90 14.77 -10.79
C ASN A 131 -46.86 15.41 -9.78
N GLY A 132 -47.98 15.93 -10.30
CA GLY A 132 -49.12 16.43 -9.55
C GLY A 132 -50.12 15.33 -9.22
#